data_AF-A0A849UZP0-F1
#
_entry.id   AF-A0A849UZP0-F1
#
_cell.length_a   1.000
_cell.length_b   1.000
_cell.length_c   1.000
_cell.angle_alpha   90.00
_cell.angle_beta   90.00
_cell.angle_gamma   90.00
#
_symmetry.space_group_name_H-M   'P 1'
#
loop_
_entity.id
_entity.type
_entity.pdbx_description
1 polymer ?
#
loop_
_entity_poly.entity_id
_entity_poly.type
_entity_poly.pdbx_seq_one_letter_code
_entity_poly.pdbx_strand_id
1 'polypeptide(L)'
;MFGLFKAKAKKFTPPQATPITLLPGSGGEHHLQQKYGTLKRALRFYDKQVLNYLSPVMKEFIGKQEILFIATADKHGDCDCSFRFGKPGFVRPLNDSYLIYPEYRGNGVMASQGNITENPHIGMIFVDFFASTVGLHVNGKAKIVEHEDLLLYRKELPQDVMAEINSEGNFRPERWIMVEIEEAYIHCSKHIPLLKKAEKEITWGTDDDKLKRSDFFALDDIPLYHRIGGEPAIQAMTETLVRRLLLDDKLSPILDKISLQTLLDKQRYFLKTVFGGHEIRDLPENLREFYRLQTSPQLDDPHLATALDHLKKTLVDLDVPEHEIYNLMARLEAI
;
A
#
# COMPACT_ATOMS: atom_id res chain seq x y z
N MET A 1 21.56 -0.63 -25.18
CA MET A 1 21.62 -0.42 -23.73
C MET A 1 20.31 -0.95 -23.14
N PHE A 2 20.23 -2.24 -22.79
CA PHE A 2 19.22 -2.96 -21.97
C PHE A 2 19.29 -4.46 -22.31
N GLY A 3 20.39 -5.09 -21.88
CA GLY A 3 20.56 -6.55 -21.90
C GLY A 3 20.20 -7.21 -20.56
N LEU A 4 19.51 -6.49 -19.66
CA LEU A 4 19.29 -6.91 -18.27
C LEU A 4 18.12 -7.89 -18.07
N PHE A 5 17.26 -8.10 -19.07
CA PHE A 5 15.99 -8.83 -18.89
C PHE A 5 15.81 -10.08 -19.75
N LYS A 6 16.87 -10.63 -20.35
CA LYS A 6 16.80 -11.98 -20.97
C LYS A 6 17.31 -13.04 -19.99
N ALA A 7 16.47 -13.44 -19.05
CA ALA A 7 16.69 -14.68 -18.30
C ALA A 7 16.26 -15.87 -19.19
N LYS A 8 17.21 -16.72 -19.58
CA LYS A 8 16.88 -18.06 -20.11
C LYS A 8 16.15 -18.82 -19.01
N ALA A 9 15.07 -19.53 -19.35
CA ALA A 9 14.39 -20.44 -18.44
C ALA A 9 15.42 -21.40 -17.80
N LYS A 10 15.64 -21.25 -16.49
CA LYS A 10 16.43 -22.22 -15.73
C LYS A 10 15.58 -23.49 -15.62
N LYS A 11 16.18 -24.64 -15.96
CA LYS A 11 15.59 -25.94 -15.65
C LYS A 11 15.26 -25.97 -14.16
N PHE A 12 14.03 -26.35 -13.82
CA PHE A 12 13.60 -26.57 -12.46
C PHE A 12 14.41 -27.74 -11.89
N THR A 13 15.41 -27.42 -11.06
CA THR A 13 16.06 -28.40 -10.21
C THR A 13 15.24 -28.46 -8.93
N PRO A 14 14.76 -29.63 -8.48
CA PRO A 14 14.09 -29.73 -7.19
C PRO A 14 15.03 -29.14 -6.11
N PRO A 15 14.51 -28.33 -5.17
CA PRO A 15 15.34 -27.78 -4.12
C PRO A 15 16.02 -28.94 -3.40
N GLN A 16 17.35 -28.99 -3.46
CA GLN A 16 18.11 -29.84 -2.55
C GLN A 16 17.68 -29.43 -1.14
N ALA A 17 17.35 -30.40 -0.29
CA ALA A 17 16.99 -30.14 1.09
C ALA A 17 18.04 -29.20 1.70
N THR A 18 17.62 -27.99 2.06
CA THR A 18 18.53 -27.00 2.63
C THR A 18 19.11 -27.61 3.89
N PRO A 19 20.44 -27.74 4.02
CA PRO A 19 21.04 -28.29 5.22
C PRO A 19 20.59 -27.47 6.42
N ILE A 20 20.12 -28.14 7.46
CA ILE A 20 19.71 -27.49 8.71
C ILE A 20 20.95 -26.82 9.30
N THR A 21 20.87 -25.51 9.51
CA THR A 21 21.95 -24.70 10.06
C THR A 21 21.44 -23.92 11.27
N LEU A 22 22.32 -23.71 12.25
CA LEU A 22 22.08 -22.78 13.36
C LEU A 22 22.54 -21.35 13.02
N LEU A 23 23.08 -21.14 11.82
CA LEU A 23 23.47 -19.81 11.38
C LEU A 23 22.22 -18.96 11.11
N PRO A 24 22.14 -17.73 11.65
CA PRO A 24 21.07 -16.81 11.31
C PRO A 24 21.18 -16.33 9.86
N GLY A 25 20.11 -15.73 9.35
CA GLY A 25 20.01 -15.26 7.98
C GLY A 25 19.57 -16.34 6.98
N SER A 26 19.24 -15.91 5.78
CA SER A 26 18.71 -16.78 4.72
C SER A 26 19.80 -17.59 4.00
N GLY A 27 19.42 -18.71 3.38
CA GLY A 27 20.32 -19.47 2.51
C GLY A 27 20.85 -18.64 1.32
N GLY A 28 20.07 -17.65 0.87
CA GLY A 28 20.50 -16.69 -0.14
C GLY A 28 21.66 -15.81 0.33
N GLU A 29 21.60 -15.30 1.56
CA GLU A 29 22.70 -14.55 2.17
C GLU A 29 23.96 -15.41 2.25
N HIS A 30 23.87 -16.62 2.78
CA HIS A 30 25.02 -17.51 2.93
C HIS A 30 25.65 -17.85 1.58
N HIS A 31 24.82 -18.10 0.55
CA HIS A 31 25.31 -18.31 -0.82
C HIS A 31 26.09 -17.10 -1.33
N LEU A 32 25.55 -15.88 -1.19
CA LEU A 32 26.23 -14.66 -1.64
C LEU A 32 27.50 -14.37 -0.84
N GLN A 33 27.51 -14.69 0.46
CA GLN A 33 28.69 -14.52 1.31
C GLN A 33 29.84 -15.42 0.86
N GLN A 34 29.56 -16.66 0.46
CA GLN A 34 30.54 -17.55 -0.14
C GLN A 34 30.99 -17.02 -1.49
N LYS A 35 30.03 -16.70 -2.37
CA LYS A 35 30.29 -16.21 -3.74
C LYS A 35 31.19 -14.97 -3.76
N TYR A 36 30.99 -14.05 -2.83
CA TYR A 36 31.72 -12.78 -2.77
C TYR A 36 32.83 -12.75 -1.71
N GLY A 37 33.19 -13.89 -1.12
CA GLY A 37 34.29 -13.99 -0.15
C GLY A 37 34.08 -13.19 1.13
N THR A 38 32.84 -12.98 1.56
CA THR A 38 32.50 -12.19 2.76
C THR A 38 32.18 -13.03 3.99
N LEU A 39 32.19 -14.37 3.87
CA LEU A 39 31.82 -15.33 4.92
C LEU A 39 32.45 -15.02 6.29
N LYS A 40 33.77 -14.77 6.35
CA LYS A 40 34.46 -14.48 7.62
C LYS A 40 33.92 -13.23 8.33
N ARG A 41 33.51 -12.21 7.56
CA ARG A 41 32.92 -10.97 8.11
C ARG A 41 31.50 -11.23 8.60
N ALA A 42 30.70 -11.99 7.85
CA ALA A 42 29.35 -12.37 8.24
C ALA A 42 29.34 -13.21 9.52
N LEU A 43 30.17 -14.24 9.61
CA LEU A 43 30.28 -15.07 10.82
C LEU A 43 30.65 -14.27 12.07
N ARG A 44 31.60 -13.31 11.94
CA ARG A 44 31.94 -12.40 13.04
C ARG A 44 30.78 -11.50 13.45
N PHE A 45 29.94 -11.10 12.51
CA PHE A 45 28.75 -10.30 12.81
C PHE A 45 27.71 -11.14 13.55
N TYR A 46 27.38 -12.33 13.04
CA TYR A 46 26.45 -13.27 13.67
C TYR A 46 26.86 -13.63 15.09
N ASP A 47 28.14 -13.96 15.31
CA ASP A 47 28.69 -14.33 16.62
C ASP A 47 28.61 -13.21 17.67
N LYS A 48 28.70 -11.94 17.25
CA LYS A 48 28.91 -10.82 18.18
C LYS A 48 27.75 -9.86 18.31
N GLN A 49 26.85 -9.85 17.34
CA GLN A 49 25.89 -8.75 17.18
C GLN A 49 24.46 -9.24 16.96
N VAL A 50 24.23 -10.54 16.77
CA VAL A 50 22.91 -11.11 16.54
C VAL A 50 22.50 -11.96 17.74
N LEU A 51 21.32 -11.67 18.28
CA LEU A 51 20.64 -12.46 19.30
C LEU A 51 19.27 -12.87 18.77
N ASN A 52 18.69 -13.94 19.30
CA ASN A 52 17.29 -14.31 19.04
C ASN A 52 16.33 -13.82 20.14
N TYR A 53 16.74 -12.79 20.88
CA TYR A 53 16.00 -12.16 21.97
C TYR A 53 16.55 -10.76 22.22
N LEU A 54 15.85 -9.95 23.02
CA LEU A 54 16.29 -8.61 23.40
C LEU A 54 17.17 -8.66 24.64
N SER A 55 18.40 -8.19 24.50
CA SER A 55 19.25 -7.88 25.66
C SER A 55 18.65 -6.73 26.49
N PRO A 56 19.04 -6.57 27.78
CA PRO A 56 18.59 -5.44 28.60
C PRO A 56 18.83 -4.07 27.96
N VAL A 57 20.00 -3.86 27.33
CA VAL A 57 20.34 -2.60 26.65
C VAL A 57 19.46 -2.36 25.43
N MET A 58 19.07 -3.41 24.69
CA MET A 58 18.14 -3.29 23.57
C MET A 58 16.75 -2.86 24.05
N LYS A 59 16.26 -3.43 25.17
CA LYS A 59 14.97 -3.04 25.77
C LYS A 59 14.97 -1.57 26.21
N GLU A 60 16.04 -1.12 26.85
CA GLU A 60 16.22 0.30 27.22
C GLU A 60 16.28 1.23 26.01
N PHE A 61 16.94 0.78 24.93
CA PHE A 61 16.99 1.53 23.68
C PHE A 61 15.60 1.70 23.07
N ILE A 62 14.83 0.60 22.95
CA ILE A 62 13.45 0.60 22.45
C ILE A 62 12.55 1.53 23.29
N GLY A 63 12.68 1.48 24.61
CA GLY A 63 11.90 2.31 25.54
C GLY A 63 12.08 3.83 25.37
N LYS A 64 13.09 4.28 24.63
CA LYS A 64 13.35 5.70 24.33
C LYS A 64 12.83 6.13 22.96
N GLN A 65 12.41 5.19 22.12
CA GLN A 65 12.06 5.49 20.73
C GLN A 65 10.64 6.03 20.61
N GLU A 66 10.49 7.00 19.71
CA GLU A 66 9.20 7.58 19.29
C GLU A 66 8.83 7.18 17.85
N ILE A 67 9.78 6.56 17.14
CA ILE A 67 9.67 6.18 15.73
C ILE A 67 10.05 4.71 15.60
N LEU A 68 9.24 3.96 14.88
CA LEU A 68 9.50 2.59 14.44
C LEU A 68 9.26 2.52 12.94
N PHE A 69 10.12 1.87 12.18
CA PHE A 69 9.82 1.48 10.81
C PHE A 69 9.53 -0.03 10.79
N ILE A 70 8.48 -0.42 10.09
CA ILE A 70 8.10 -1.82 9.88
C ILE A 70 8.11 -2.14 8.38
N ALA A 71 8.57 -3.33 8.07
CA ALA A 71 8.48 -3.95 6.76
C ALA A 71 7.65 -5.23 6.89
N THR A 72 6.64 -5.35 6.05
CA THR A 72 5.73 -6.51 5.97
C THR A 72 5.53 -6.86 4.51
N ALA A 73 5.16 -8.09 4.21
CA ALA A 73 4.80 -8.48 2.85
C ALA A 73 3.57 -9.39 2.89
N ASP A 74 2.74 -9.36 1.85
CA ASP A 74 1.62 -10.28 1.71
C ASP A 74 2.08 -11.72 1.38
N LYS A 75 1.13 -12.62 1.08
CA LYS A 75 1.46 -14.01 0.68
C LYS A 75 2.15 -14.12 -0.68
N HIS A 76 2.06 -13.09 -1.52
CA HIS A 76 2.69 -13.04 -2.85
C HIS A 76 4.12 -12.46 -2.80
N GLY A 77 4.48 -11.84 -1.67
CA GLY A 77 5.76 -11.18 -1.47
C GLY A 77 5.73 -9.70 -1.88
N ASP A 78 4.55 -9.12 -2.08
CA ASP A 78 4.40 -7.68 -2.29
C ASP A 78 4.62 -6.96 -0.96
N CYS A 79 5.63 -6.08 -0.93
CA CYS A 79 6.16 -5.50 0.29
C CYS A 79 5.60 -4.10 0.57
N ASP A 80 5.26 -3.85 1.82
CA ASP A 80 5.01 -2.53 2.37
C ASP A 80 6.07 -2.15 3.41
N CYS A 81 6.51 -0.89 3.38
CA CYS A 81 7.33 -0.29 4.42
C CYS A 81 6.64 0.95 4.95
N SER A 82 6.37 0.97 6.25
CA SER A 82 5.68 2.08 6.89
C SER A 82 6.32 2.43 8.22
N PHE A 83 6.19 3.68 8.65
CA PHE A 83 6.60 4.09 9.98
C PHE A 83 5.40 4.13 10.92
N ARG A 84 5.69 3.99 12.22
CA ARG A 84 4.78 4.19 13.33
C ARG A 84 5.37 5.25 14.24
N PHE A 85 4.49 6.11 14.73
CA PHE A 85 4.82 7.16 15.69
C PHE A 85 4.08 6.90 16.99
N GLY A 86 4.75 7.19 18.09
CA GLY A 86 4.13 7.18 19.41
C GLY A 86 4.93 8.01 20.40
N LYS A 87 4.47 8.02 21.65
CA LYS A 87 5.25 8.58 22.76
C LYS A 87 6.52 7.75 22.97
N PRO A 88 7.57 8.31 23.62
CA PRO A 88 8.75 7.53 23.97
C PRO A 88 8.36 6.22 24.67
N GLY A 89 8.78 5.09 24.11
CA GLY A 89 8.48 3.77 24.65
C GLY A 89 7.09 3.21 24.27
N PHE A 90 6.45 3.74 23.23
CA PHE A 90 5.17 3.19 22.74
C PHE A 90 5.27 1.72 22.28
N VAL A 91 6.48 1.26 21.93
CA VAL A 91 6.76 -0.17 21.74
C VAL A 91 7.29 -0.73 23.06
N ARG A 92 6.61 -1.73 23.61
CA ARG A 92 6.94 -2.33 24.91
C ARG A 92 7.48 -3.75 24.74
N PRO A 93 8.64 -4.07 25.32
CA PRO A 93 9.01 -5.45 25.61
C PRO A 93 8.07 -6.04 26.66
N LEU A 94 7.38 -7.12 26.30
CA LEU A 94 6.62 -7.94 27.25
C LEU A 94 7.57 -8.86 28.04
N ASN A 95 8.61 -9.34 27.37
CA ASN A 95 9.73 -10.09 27.94
C ASN A 95 10.91 -10.04 26.95
N ASP A 96 11.86 -10.97 27.06
CA ASP A 96 13.05 -11.01 26.19
C ASP A 96 12.71 -11.46 24.75
N SER A 97 11.61 -12.18 24.55
CA SER A 97 11.22 -12.78 23.26
C SER A 97 10.01 -12.13 22.60
N TYR A 98 9.33 -11.19 23.27
CA TYR A 98 8.11 -10.58 22.77
C TYR A 98 8.09 -9.06 22.92
N LEU A 99 7.74 -8.38 21.83
CA LEU A 99 7.37 -6.96 21.81
C LEU A 99 5.86 -6.81 21.60
N ILE A 100 5.32 -5.68 22.03
CA ILE A 100 3.97 -5.24 21.66
C ILE A 100 3.98 -3.75 21.32
N TYR A 101 3.18 -3.34 20.33
CA TYR A 101 2.94 -1.93 20.04
C TYR A 101 1.49 -1.65 19.66
N PRO A 102 0.97 -0.45 19.94
CA PRO A 102 -0.40 -0.06 19.61
C PRO A 102 -0.54 0.31 18.13
N GLU A 103 -1.66 -0.09 17.52
CA GLU A 103 -2.14 0.45 16.25
C GLU A 103 -3.24 1.47 16.55
N TYR A 104 -2.98 2.73 16.26
CA TYR A 104 -3.95 3.81 16.38
C TYR A 104 -4.80 3.92 15.10
N ARG A 105 -5.90 4.67 15.18
CA ARG A 105 -6.74 4.96 14.02
C ARG A 105 -5.91 5.56 12.87
N GLY A 106 -5.89 4.84 11.75
CA GLY A 106 -5.17 5.21 10.53
C GLY A 106 -6.07 5.70 9.40
N ASN A 107 -5.58 5.59 8.17
CA ASN A 107 -6.30 5.94 6.93
C ASN A 107 -7.21 4.82 6.39
N GLY A 108 -7.32 3.69 7.10
CA GLY A 108 -8.16 2.56 6.70
C GLY A 108 -7.57 1.63 5.64
N VAL A 109 -6.39 1.92 5.08
CA VAL A 109 -5.75 1.05 4.07
C VAL A 109 -5.36 -0.31 4.65
N MET A 110 -5.02 -0.36 5.95
CA MET A 110 -4.67 -1.59 6.68
C MET A 110 -3.52 -2.42 6.06
N ALA A 111 -2.69 -1.85 5.18
CA ALA A 111 -1.66 -2.56 4.41
C ALA A 111 -0.83 -3.55 5.25
N SER A 112 -0.14 -3.08 6.29
CA SER A 112 0.68 -3.95 7.13
C SER A 112 -0.12 -4.99 7.91
N GLN A 113 -1.35 -4.68 8.32
CA GLN A 113 -2.19 -5.60 9.08
C GLN A 113 -2.74 -6.71 8.17
N GLY A 114 -3.19 -6.35 6.97
CA GLY A 114 -3.57 -7.32 5.94
C GLY A 114 -2.41 -8.22 5.52
N ASN A 115 -1.19 -7.66 5.41
CA ASN A 115 0.00 -8.46 5.18
C ASN A 115 0.22 -9.46 6.33
N ILE A 116 0.17 -9.01 7.58
CA ILE A 116 0.37 -9.85 8.78
C ILE A 116 -0.63 -11.02 8.86
N THR A 117 -1.89 -10.82 8.45
CA THR A 117 -2.89 -11.89 8.49
C THR A 117 -2.62 -12.99 7.47
N GLU A 118 -1.96 -12.67 6.35
CA GLU A 118 -1.61 -13.64 5.30
C GLU A 118 -0.19 -14.19 5.46
N ASN A 119 0.71 -13.40 6.02
CA ASN A 119 2.13 -13.67 6.19
C ASN A 119 2.65 -12.99 7.47
N PRO A 120 2.95 -13.75 8.53
CA PRO A 120 3.26 -13.17 9.85
C PRO A 120 4.66 -12.53 9.91
N HIS A 121 5.49 -12.65 8.88
CA HIS A 121 6.86 -12.13 8.95
C HIS A 121 6.90 -10.60 8.96
N ILE A 122 7.62 -10.04 9.94
CA ILE A 122 7.83 -8.60 10.10
C ILE A 122 9.32 -8.30 10.29
N GLY A 123 9.78 -7.27 9.60
CA GLY A 123 11.06 -6.61 9.89
C GLY A 123 10.83 -5.28 10.59
N MET A 124 11.56 -5.00 11.66
CA MET A 124 11.44 -3.76 12.43
C MET A 124 12.80 -3.09 12.51
N ILE A 125 12.84 -1.77 12.30
CA ILE A 125 14.03 -0.98 12.59
C ILE A 125 13.69 0.23 13.46
N PHE A 126 14.41 0.32 14.57
CA PHE A 126 14.45 1.46 15.47
C PHE A 126 15.69 2.26 15.17
N VAL A 127 15.58 3.58 15.06
CA VAL A 127 16.73 4.46 14.81
C VAL A 127 16.65 5.67 15.71
N ASP A 128 17.67 5.87 16.53
CA ASP A 128 17.79 7.06 17.38
C ASP A 128 18.55 8.15 16.62
N PHE A 129 17.80 9.07 16.02
CA PHE A 129 18.37 10.21 15.31
C PHE A 129 18.84 11.35 16.22
N PHE A 130 18.58 11.29 17.53
CA PHE A 130 18.65 12.48 18.40
C PHE A 130 19.72 12.41 19.48
N ALA A 131 20.13 11.21 19.89
CA ALA A 131 21.15 11.05 20.92
C ALA A 131 22.29 10.11 20.52
N SER A 132 21.99 8.82 20.38
CA SER A 132 23.03 7.79 20.18
C SER A 132 23.46 7.60 18.73
N THR A 133 22.65 8.04 17.77
CA THR A 133 22.82 7.76 16.33
C THR A 133 22.96 6.28 15.99
N VAL A 134 22.51 5.38 16.86
CA VAL A 134 22.51 3.93 16.64
C VAL A 134 21.11 3.50 16.21
N GLY A 135 21.02 2.41 15.46
CA GLY A 135 19.75 1.71 15.25
C GLY A 135 19.78 0.27 15.75
N LEU A 136 18.59 -0.33 15.80
CA LEU A 136 18.36 -1.70 16.22
C LEU A 136 17.37 -2.33 15.23
N HIS A 137 17.79 -3.43 14.61
CA HIS A 137 16.90 -4.31 13.86
C HIS A 137 16.28 -5.32 14.82
N VAL A 138 15.00 -5.60 14.63
CA VAL A 138 14.27 -6.69 15.26
C VAL A 138 13.40 -7.34 14.20
N ASN A 139 13.64 -8.60 13.88
CA ASN A 139 12.82 -9.34 12.94
C ASN A 139 12.12 -10.50 13.66
N GLY A 140 10.97 -10.90 13.16
CA GLY A 140 10.27 -12.07 13.65
C GLY A 140 8.86 -12.21 13.12
N LYS A 141 7.95 -12.64 13.99
CA LYS A 141 6.56 -12.98 13.64
C LYS A 141 5.56 -12.11 14.38
N ALA A 142 4.79 -11.35 13.63
CA ALA A 142 3.73 -10.51 14.14
C ALA A 142 2.38 -11.24 14.17
N LYS A 143 1.53 -10.84 15.10
CA LYS A 143 0.09 -11.14 15.10
C LYS A 143 -0.69 -9.92 15.58
N ILE A 144 -1.90 -9.78 15.05
CA ILE A 144 -2.88 -8.80 15.55
C ILE A 144 -3.47 -9.35 16.85
N VAL A 145 -3.62 -8.49 17.85
CA VAL A 145 -4.23 -8.81 19.14
C VAL A 145 -5.25 -7.74 19.49
N GLU A 146 -6.47 -8.19 19.75
CA GLU A 146 -7.57 -7.32 20.17
C GLU A 146 -7.48 -7.01 21.67
N HIS A 147 -8.15 -5.94 22.11
CA HIS A 147 -8.13 -5.52 23.51
C HIS A 147 -8.63 -6.62 24.44
N GLU A 148 -9.70 -7.31 24.03
CA GLU A 148 -10.35 -8.37 24.79
C GLU A 148 -9.40 -9.54 25.06
N ASP A 149 -8.57 -9.90 24.07
CA ASP A 149 -7.58 -10.97 24.19
C ASP A 149 -6.45 -10.58 25.15
N LEU A 150 -5.99 -9.33 25.10
CA LEU A 150 -4.96 -8.82 26.01
C LEU A 150 -5.44 -8.79 27.47
N LEU A 151 -6.71 -8.46 27.70
CA LEU A 151 -7.28 -8.40 29.05
C LEU A 151 -7.27 -9.76 29.77
N LEU A 152 -7.20 -10.88 29.04
CA LEU A 152 -7.01 -12.22 29.62
C LEU A 152 -5.66 -12.36 30.34
N TYR A 153 -4.65 -11.59 29.92
CA TYR A 153 -3.28 -11.58 30.45
C TYR A 153 -2.96 -10.29 31.23
N ARG A 154 -3.99 -9.61 31.75
CA ARG A 154 -3.85 -8.31 32.43
C ARG A 154 -2.85 -8.28 33.59
N LYS A 155 -2.54 -9.44 34.20
CA LYS A 155 -1.60 -9.53 35.34
C LYS A 155 -0.15 -9.54 34.86
N GLU A 156 0.08 -10.01 33.65
CA GLU A 156 1.38 -10.14 33.01
C GLU A 156 1.73 -8.93 32.14
N LEU A 157 0.75 -8.08 31.79
CA LEU A 157 0.96 -6.90 30.96
C LEU A 157 1.59 -5.73 31.73
N PRO A 158 2.46 -4.93 31.06
CA PRO A 158 2.93 -3.66 31.60
C PRO A 158 1.77 -2.71 31.98
N GLN A 159 1.93 -1.97 33.08
CA GLN A 159 0.89 -1.09 33.61
C GLN A 159 0.50 0.02 32.62
N ASP A 160 1.45 0.52 31.84
CA ASP A 160 1.22 1.55 30.82
C ASP A 160 0.46 1.03 29.59
N VAL A 161 0.67 -0.24 29.20
CA VAL A 161 -0.16 -0.93 28.20
C VAL A 161 -1.61 -1.01 28.69
N MET A 162 -1.80 -1.42 29.95
CA MET A 162 -3.14 -1.46 30.56
C MET A 162 -3.79 -0.07 30.65
N ALA A 163 -3.01 0.98 30.91
CA ALA A 163 -3.51 2.35 30.92
C ALA A 163 -3.94 2.81 29.52
N GLU A 164 -3.20 2.46 28.46
CA GLU A 164 -3.57 2.78 27.08
C GLU A 164 -4.81 2.03 26.59
N ILE A 165 -4.96 0.74 26.94
CA ILE A 165 -6.18 -0.03 26.64
C ILE A 165 -7.43 0.68 27.18
N ASN A 166 -7.34 1.22 28.39
CA ASN A 166 -8.43 1.92 29.09
C ASN A 166 -8.51 3.42 28.78
N SER A 167 -7.67 3.94 27.88
CA SER A 167 -7.70 5.36 27.53
C SER A 167 -8.90 5.71 26.66
N GLU A 168 -9.31 6.99 26.66
CA GLU A 168 -10.40 7.51 25.85
C GLU A 168 -9.88 8.51 24.80
N GLY A 169 -10.71 8.76 23.78
CA GLY A 169 -10.44 9.74 22.73
C GLY A 169 -9.51 9.24 21.61
N ASN A 170 -9.00 10.18 20.81
CA ASN A 170 -8.29 9.90 19.55
C ASN A 170 -6.93 9.20 19.72
N PHE A 171 -6.42 9.09 20.96
CA PHE A 171 -5.17 8.41 21.27
C PHE A 171 -5.39 6.99 21.80
N ARG A 172 -6.64 6.52 21.87
CA ARG A 172 -6.91 5.12 22.23
C ARG A 172 -6.46 4.21 21.09
N PRO A 173 -5.62 3.20 21.34
CA PRO A 173 -5.30 2.19 20.33
C PRO A 173 -6.57 1.50 19.84
N GLU A 174 -6.68 1.26 18.53
CA GLU A 174 -7.77 0.44 17.99
C GLU A 174 -7.51 -1.03 18.27
N ARG A 175 -6.25 -1.45 18.15
CA ARG A 175 -5.76 -2.81 18.46
C ARG A 175 -4.26 -2.80 18.70
N TRP A 176 -3.68 -3.98 18.87
CA TRP A 176 -2.25 -4.15 19.16
C TRP A 176 -1.60 -5.11 18.19
N ILE A 177 -0.31 -4.94 17.98
CA ILE A 177 0.53 -5.90 17.27
C ILE A 177 1.52 -6.48 18.27
N MET A 178 1.49 -7.80 18.41
CA MET A 178 2.45 -8.54 19.21
C MET A 178 3.46 -9.21 18.28
N VAL A 179 4.74 -9.06 18.58
CA VAL A 179 5.84 -9.58 17.76
C VAL A 179 6.66 -10.56 18.59
N GLU A 180 6.69 -11.81 18.14
CA GLU A 180 7.67 -12.81 18.58
C GLU A 180 8.99 -12.54 17.88
N ILE A 181 10.07 -12.50 18.64
CA ILE A 181 11.39 -12.09 18.18
C ILE A 181 12.15 -13.32 17.69
N GLU A 182 12.61 -13.28 16.44
CA GLU A 182 13.48 -14.31 15.86
C GLU A 182 14.94 -13.83 15.81
N GLU A 183 15.16 -12.54 15.56
CA GLU A 183 16.49 -11.94 15.60
C GLU A 183 16.46 -10.47 16.01
N ALA A 184 17.51 -10.05 16.71
CA ALA A 184 17.75 -8.67 17.13
C ALA A 184 19.24 -8.34 16.99
N TYR A 185 19.55 -7.26 16.27
CA TYR A 185 20.93 -6.88 16.00
C TYR A 185 21.11 -5.40 15.69
N ILE A 186 22.32 -4.90 15.88
CA ILE A 186 22.64 -3.48 15.73
C ILE A 186 22.60 -3.01 14.26
N HIS A 187 22.05 -1.81 14.05
CA HIS A 187 22.34 -0.97 12.89
C HIS A 187 23.43 0.04 13.29
N CYS A 188 24.58 0.00 12.62
CA CYS A 188 25.73 0.80 13.06
C CYS A 188 25.54 2.31 12.84
N SER A 189 26.13 3.12 13.72
CA SER A 189 25.89 4.56 13.78
C SER A 189 26.59 5.41 12.72
N LYS A 190 27.49 4.81 11.93
CA LYS A 190 28.47 5.51 11.10
C LYS A 190 27.87 6.56 10.15
N HIS A 191 26.64 6.35 9.69
CA HIS A 191 25.98 7.21 8.69
C HIS A 191 24.60 7.70 9.13
N ILE A 192 24.20 7.46 10.38
CA ILE A 192 22.94 7.98 10.90
C ILE A 192 23.16 9.45 11.28
N PRO A 193 22.40 10.40 10.69
CA PRO A 193 22.56 11.81 10.99
C PRO A 193 22.08 12.12 12.41
N LEU A 194 22.76 13.04 13.08
CA LEU A 194 22.28 13.65 14.31
C LEU A 194 21.33 14.79 13.97
N LEU A 195 20.04 14.63 14.33
CA LEU A 195 18.97 15.57 14.05
C LEU A 195 18.62 16.39 15.29
N LYS A 196 17.99 17.56 15.07
CA LYS A 196 17.39 18.37 16.12
C LYS A 196 15.86 18.37 15.94
N LYS A 197 15.13 17.97 16.98
CA LYS A 197 13.66 17.95 16.96
C LYS A 197 13.14 19.40 16.98
N ALA A 198 12.35 19.75 15.96
CA ALA A 198 11.66 21.04 15.88
C ALA A 198 10.27 20.93 16.52
N GLU A 199 9.75 22.04 17.04
CA GLU A 199 8.36 22.10 17.50
C GLU A 199 7.40 21.99 16.33
N LYS A 200 6.38 21.15 16.48
CA LYS A 200 5.31 20.96 15.52
C LYS A 200 4.04 20.61 16.27
N GLU A 201 2.96 21.31 15.99
CA GLU A 201 1.64 20.94 16.49
C GLU A 201 1.15 19.68 15.77
N ILE A 202 0.68 18.69 16.53
CA ILE A 202 0.24 17.39 16.01
C ILE A 202 -1.21 17.16 16.43
N THR A 203 -2.10 17.10 15.45
CA THR A 203 -3.51 16.76 15.64
C THR A 203 -3.73 15.29 15.32
N TRP A 204 -4.10 14.50 16.32
CA TRP A 204 -4.33 13.05 16.19
C TRP A 204 -5.78 12.73 15.82
N GLY A 205 -5.97 11.70 15.01
CA GLY A 205 -7.30 11.15 14.69
C GLY A 205 -8.23 12.09 13.91
N THR A 206 -7.67 13.05 13.16
CA THR A 206 -8.45 13.96 12.31
C THR A 206 -8.76 13.32 10.94
N ASP A 207 -9.83 13.76 10.28
CA ASP A 207 -10.12 13.50 8.86
C ASP A 207 -9.92 14.70 7.95
N ASP A 208 -9.37 15.80 8.49
CA ASP A 208 -9.06 16.99 7.70
C ASP A 208 -7.90 16.72 6.73
N ASP A 209 -8.21 16.75 5.43
CA ASP A 209 -7.26 16.54 4.33
C ASP A 209 -6.10 17.54 4.33
N LYS A 210 -6.32 18.78 4.76
CA LYS A 210 -5.26 19.81 4.84
C LYS A 210 -4.27 19.47 5.95
N LEU A 211 -4.78 18.98 7.09
CA LEU A 211 -3.93 18.54 8.20
C LEU A 211 -3.19 17.24 7.86
N LYS A 212 -3.83 16.32 7.12
CA LYS A 212 -3.20 15.09 6.62
C LYS A 212 -2.22 15.34 5.47
N ARG A 213 -2.37 16.46 4.76
CA ARG A 213 -1.69 16.75 3.48
C ARG A 213 -1.89 15.57 2.51
N SER A 214 -3.11 15.05 2.43
CA SER A 214 -3.44 13.84 1.66
C SER A 214 -3.03 13.95 0.19
N ASP A 215 -3.15 15.15 -0.38
CA ASP A 215 -2.72 15.45 -1.76
C ASP A 215 -1.37 16.19 -1.85
N PHE A 216 -0.42 15.92 -0.95
CA PHE A 216 0.90 16.59 -0.99
C PHE A 216 1.65 16.40 -2.32
N PHE A 217 1.41 15.27 -3.00
CA PHE A 217 2.03 14.95 -4.29
C PHE A 217 1.20 15.38 -5.50
N ALA A 218 0.13 16.18 -5.31
CA ALA A 218 -0.74 16.68 -6.37
C ALA A 218 -1.25 15.56 -7.29
N LEU A 219 -1.71 14.46 -6.68
CA LEU A 219 -2.31 13.34 -7.38
C LEU A 219 -3.69 13.72 -7.94
N ASP A 220 -4.42 14.64 -7.30
CA ASP A 220 -5.72 15.10 -7.78
C ASP A 220 -5.62 15.91 -9.08
N ASP A 221 -4.48 16.57 -9.32
CA ASP A 221 -4.18 17.29 -10.56
C ASP A 221 -3.85 16.36 -11.73
N ILE A 222 -3.56 15.08 -11.45
CA ILE A 222 -3.29 14.08 -12.49
C ILE A 222 -4.63 13.71 -13.14
N PRO A 223 -4.75 13.76 -14.48
CA PRO A 223 -5.95 13.33 -15.18
C PRO A 223 -6.41 11.94 -14.76
N LEU A 224 -7.73 11.75 -14.61
CA LEU A 224 -8.32 10.48 -14.20
C LEU A 224 -7.81 9.31 -15.05
N TYR A 225 -7.58 9.55 -16.34
CA TYR A 225 -6.96 8.60 -17.27
C TYR A 225 -5.72 7.92 -16.69
N HIS A 226 -4.79 8.69 -16.12
CA HIS A 226 -3.56 8.14 -15.55
C HIS A 226 -3.80 7.50 -14.18
N ARG A 227 -4.70 8.05 -13.35
CA ARG A 227 -4.99 7.57 -12.00
C ARG A 227 -5.63 6.19 -11.96
N ILE A 228 -6.39 5.83 -13.00
CA ILE A 228 -7.06 4.51 -13.11
C ILE A 228 -6.24 3.45 -13.87
N GLY A 229 -5.01 3.76 -14.31
CA GLY A 229 -4.15 2.81 -15.01
C GLY A 229 -3.97 3.04 -16.52
N GLY A 230 -4.45 4.15 -17.09
CA GLY A 230 -4.15 4.56 -18.46
C GLY A 230 -4.81 3.72 -19.54
N GLU A 231 -4.11 3.51 -20.66
CA GLU A 231 -4.63 2.83 -21.86
C GLU A 231 -5.20 1.42 -21.56
N PRO A 232 -4.57 0.55 -20.75
CA PRO A 232 -5.17 -0.73 -20.39
C PRO A 232 -6.54 -0.61 -19.72
N ALA A 233 -6.71 0.35 -18.81
CA ALA A 233 -7.98 0.57 -18.13
C ALA A 233 -9.04 1.12 -19.08
N ILE A 234 -8.68 2.08 -19.94
CA ILE A 234 -9.57 2.59 -20.98
C ILE A 234 -10.00 1.48 -21.94
N GLN A 235 -9.10 0.59 -22.34
CA GLN A 235 -9.43 -0.55 -23.19
C GLN A 235 -10.46 -1.46 -22.52
N ALA A 236 -10.22 -1.87 -21.27
CA ALA A 236 -11.16 -2.71 -20.52
C ALA A 236 -12.54 -2.06 -20.34
N MET A 237 -12.57 -0.76 -20.04
CA MET A 237 -13.80 0.03 -19.96
C MET A 237 -14.53 0.09 -21.30
N THR A 238 -13.80 0.30 -22.39
CA THR A 238 -14.35 0.37 -23.75
C THR A 238 -15.05 -0.94 -24.11
N GLU A 239 -14.37 -2.07 -23.93
CA GLU A 239 -14.91 -3.39 -24.27
C GLU A 239 -16.16 -3.70 -23.44
N THR A 240 -16.13 -3.38 -22.14
CA THR A 240 -17.26 -3.56 -21.22
C THR A 240 -18.45 -2.69 -21.59
N LEU A 241 -18.21 -1.41 -21.87
CA LEU A 241 -19.25 -0.46 -22.28
C LEU A 241 -19.89 -0.86 -23.61
N VAL A 242 -19.07 -1.12 -24.64
CA VAL A 242 -19.58 -1.50 -25.96
C VAL A 242 -20.43 -2.77 -25.88
N ARG A 243 -20.01 -3.75 -25.08
CA ARG A 243 -20.83 -4.95 -24.84
C ARG A 243 -22.18 -4.61 -24.24
N ARG A 244 -22.25 -3.71 -23.25
CA ARG A 244 -23.50 -3.27 -22.63
C ARG A 244 -24.40 -2.54 -23.63
N LEU A 245 -23.83 -1.63 -24.43
CA LEU A 245 -24.57 -0.86 -25.43
C LEU A 245 -25.17 -1.76 -26.53
N LEU A 246 -24.43 -2.77 -26.99
CA LEU A 246 -24.90 -3.72 -28.01
C LEU A 246 -25.94 -4.74 -27.51
N LEU A 247 -26.06 -4.91 -26.19
CA LEU A 247 -27.05 -5.79 -25.57
C LEU A 247 -28.33 -5.05 -25.15
N ASP A 248 -28.37 -3.74 -25.29
CA ASP A 248 -29.55 -2.93 -24.95
C ASP A 248 -30.53 -2.88 -26.11
N ASP A 249 -31.79 -3.27 -25.86
CA ASP A 249 -32.83 -3.35 -26.89
C ASP A 249 -33.12 -2.02 -27.61
N LYS A 250 -32.86 -0.88 -26.95
CA LYS A 250 -33.08 0.45 -27.53
C LYS A 250 -31.90 0.89 -28.38
N LEU A 251 -30.68 0.54 -27.98
CA LEU A 251 -29.44 1.00 -28.63
C LEU A 251 -28.96 0.06 -29.73
N SER A 252 -29.10 -1.26 -29.55
CA SER A 252 -28.64 -2.28 -30.49
C SER A 252 -29.11 -2.03 -31.94
N PRO A 253 -30.40 -1.71 -32.22
CA PRO A 253 -30.86 -1.49 -33.59
C PRO A 253 -30.19 -0.32 -34.32
N ILE A 254 -29.65 0.65 -33.56
CA ILE A 254 -28.93 1.81 -34.07
C ILE A 254 -27.45 1.46 -34.26
N LEU A 255 -26.87 0.77 -33.28
CA LEU A 255 -25.44 0.46 -33.22
C LEU A 255 -25.03 -0.68 -34.15
N ASP A 256 -25.92 -1.64 -34.45
CA ASP A 256 -25.67 -2.75 -35.39
C ASP A 256 -25.32 -2.28 -36.81
N LYS A 257 -25.64 -1.03 -37.14
CA LYS A 257 -25.31 -0.39 -38.42
C LYS A 257 -23.84 0.07 -38.50
N ILE A 258 -23.12 0.03 -37.38
CA ILE A 258 -21.72 0.46 -37.23
C ILE A 258 -20.86 -0.79 -37.05
N SER A 259 -19.70 -0.85 -37.71
CA SER A 259 -18.79 -1.98 -37.48
C SER A 259 -18.33 -1.99 -36.02
N LEU A 260 -18.20 -3.18 -35.42
CA LEU A 260 -17.73 -3.34 -34.04
C LEU A 260 -16.40 -2.62 -33.81
N GLN A 261 -15.47 -2.73 -34.75
CA GLN A 261 -14.16 -2.06 -34.65
C GLN A 261 -14.30 -0.53 -34.61
N THR A 262 -15.14 0.03 -35.49
CA THR A 262 -15.43 1.47 -35.50
C THR A 262 -16.09 1.93 -34.21
N LEU A 263 -17.02 1.12 -33.65
CA LEU A 263 -17.67 1.43 -32.40
C LEU A 263 -16.67 1.41 -31.23
N LEU A 264 -15.82 0.39 -31.14
CA LEU A 264 -14.74 0.30 -30.16
C LEU A 264 -13.79 1.50 -30.25
N ASP A 265 -13.30 1.83 -31.44
CA ASP A 265 -12.36 2.95 -31.62
C ASP A 265 -12.98 4.31 -31.21
N LYS A 266 -14.26 4.53 -31.54
CA LYS A 266 -15.00 5.73 -31.14
C LYS A 266 -15.21 5.81 -29.64
N GLN A 267 -15.63 4.71 -29.01
CA GLN A 267 -15.84 4.66 -27.55
C GLN A 267 -14.52 4.80 -26.79
N ARG A 268 -13.43 4.17 -27.28
CA ARG A 268 -12.10 4.31 -26.69
C ARG A 268 -11.62 5.75 -26.74
N TYR A 269 -11.75 6.40 -27.90
CA TYR A 269 -11.39 7.80 -28.06
C TYR A 269 -12.22 8.69 -27.12
N PHE A 270 -13.53 8.46 -27.03
CA PHE A 270 -14.40 9.17 -26.11
C PHE A 270 -13.95 9.02 -24.65
N LEU A 271 -13.82 7.78 -24.15
CA LEU A 271 -13.42 7.51 -22.76
C LEU A 271 -12.06 8.12 -22.43
N LYS A 272 -11.09 7.98 -23.33
CA LYS A 272 -9.77 8.61 -23.18
C LYS A 272 -9.87 10.12 -23.08
N THR A 273 -10.71 10.72 -23.90
CA THR A 273 -10.94 12.16 -23.95
C THR A 273 -11.58 12.67 -22.66
N VAL A 274 -12.67 12.05 -22.21
CA VAL A 274 -13.40 12.50 -21.02
C VAL A 274 -12.62 12.29 -19.73
N PHE A 275 -11.66 11.37 -19.73
CA PHE A 275 -10.77 11.13 -18.59
C PHE A 275 -9.48 11.96 -18.63
N GLY A 276 -9.34 12.84 -19.64
CA GLY A 276 -8.19 13.74 -19.77
C GLY A 276 -6.91 13.07 -20.27
N GLY A 277 -7.03 11.95 -21.01
CA GLY A 277 -5.92 11.26 -21.67
C GLY A 277 -5.52 11.85 -23.03
N HIS A 278 -6.19 12.92 -23.48
CA HIS A 278 -5.86 13.71 -24.66
C HIS A 278 -5.50 15.15 -24.24
N GLU A 279 -4.60 15.80 -24.99
CA GLU A 279 -4.35 17.23 -24.80
C GLU A 279 -5.61 18.03 -25.14
N ILE A 280 -5.81 19.17 -24.45
CA ILE A 280 -7.01 20.02 -24.60
C ILE A 280 -7.27 20.42 -26.07
N ARG A 281 -6.23 20.45 -26.90
CA ARG A 281 -6.29 20.82 -28.32
C ARG A 281 -6.94 19.76 -29.22
N ASP A 282 -7.04 18.53 -28.73
CA ASP A 282 -7.65 17.41 -29.46
C ASP A 282 -9.12 17.19 -29.06
N LEU A 283 -9.66 18.02 -28.16
CA LEU A 283 -11.05 17.93 -27.70
C LEU A 283 -12.02 18.53 -28.72
N PRO A 284 -13.10 17.83 -29.12
CA PRO A 284 -14.21 18.49 -29.80
C PRO A 284 -14.90 19.48 -28.85
N GLU A 285 -15.28 20.66 -29.36
CA GLU A 285 -15.92 21.74 -28.57
C GLU A 285 -17.22 21.30 -27.87
N ASN A 286 -17.88 20.27 -28.42
CA ASN A 286 -19.07 19.66 -27.83
C ASN A 286 -19.08 18.14 -28.11
N LEU A 287 -19.12 17.33 -27.04
CA LEU A 287 -19.15 15.86 -27.11
C LEU A 287 -20.46 15.33 -27.70
N ARG A 288 -21.59 16.00 -27.43
CA ARG A 288 -22.90 15.70 -28.03
C ARG A 288 -22.89 15.94 -29.53
N GLU A 289 -22.26 17.03 -29.99
CA GLU A 289 -22.06 17.33 -31.41
C GLU A 289 -21.06 16.37 -32.06
N PHE A 290 -20.00 15.96 -31.34
CA PHE A 290 -19.08 14.92 -31.80
C PHE A 290 -19.82 13.61 -32.11
N TYR A 291 -20.70 13.16 -31.22
CA TYR A 291 -21.58 12.02 -31.50
C TYR A 291 -22.59 12.32 -32.61
N ARG A 292 -23.23 13.48 -32.65
CA ARG A 292 -24.19 13.81 -33.72
C ARG A 292 -23.54 13.82 -35.12
N LEU A 293 -22.28 14.23 -35.22
CA LEU A 293 -21.50 14.28 -36.46
C LEU A 293 -20.91 12.90 -36.85
N GLN A 294 -20.61 12.04 -35.88
CA GLN A 294 -19.98 10.74 -36.08
C GLN A 294 -20.97 9.57 -36.11
N THR A 295 -22.18 9.75 -35.59
CA THR A 295 -23.20 8.71 -35.47
C THR A 295 -24.49 9.18 -36.10
N SER A 296 -25.04 8.31 -36.94
CA SER A 296 -26.32 8.39 -37.66
C SER A 296 -27.35 9.38 -37.08
N PRO A 297 -28.12 10.12 -37.91
CA PRO A 297 -29.17 11.07 -37.49
C PRO A 297 -30.36 10.46 -36.69
N GLN A 298 -30.24 9.21 -36.22
CA GLN A 298 -31.25 8.43 -35.51
C GLN A 298 -31.04 8.38 -33.98
N LEU A 299 -29.94 8.92 -33.46
CA LEU A 299 -29.70 9.04 -32.01
C LEU A 299 -30.44 10.27 -31.47
N ASP A 300 -31.41 10.04 -30.58
CA ASP A 300 -32.14 11.07 -29.85
C ASP A 300 -31.76 11.09 -28.35
N ASP A 301 -32.33 12.04 -27.62
CA ASP A 301 -32.02 12.27 -26.20
C ASP A 301 -32.31 11.04 -25.30
N PRO A 302 -33.42 10.30 -25.46
CA PRO A 302 -33.63 9.02 -24.78
C PRO A 302 -32.53 7.97 -25.01
N HIS A 303 -32.01 7.84 -26.24
CA HIS A 303 -30.91 6.91 -26.52
C HIS A 303 -29.62 7.37 -25.81
N LEU A 304 -29.32 8.67 -25.84
CA LEU A 304 -28.15 9.22 -25.15
C LEU A 304 -28.23 9.00 -23.63
N ALA A 305 -29.39 9.24 -23.02
CA ALA A 305 -29.60 8.98 -21.60
C ALA A 305 -29.39 7.51 -21.24
N THR A 306 -29.85 6.60 -22.10
CA THR A 306 -29.64 5.15 -21.93
C THR A 306 -28.15 4.79 -22.03
N ALA A 307 -27.41 5.37 -22.98
CA ALA A 307 -25.98 5.15 -23.11
C ALA A 307 -25.17 5.69 -21.91
N LEU A 308 -25.56 6.85 -21.37
CA LEU A 308 -24.96 7.44 -20.17
C LEU A 308 -25.22 6.60 -18.91
N ASP A 309 -26.40 5.99 -18.78
CA ASP A 309 -26.69 5.04 -17.70
C ASP A 309 -25.79 3.78 -17.80
N HIS A 310 -25.59 3.24 -19.01
CA HIS A 310 -24.65 2.13 -19.23
C HIS A 310 -23.21 2.51 -18.94
N LEU A 311 -22.78 3.73 -19.28
CA LEU A 311 -21.48 4.26 -18.89
C LEU A 311 -21.34 4.29 -17.37
N LYS A 312 -22.28 4.93 -16.66
CA LYS A 312 -22.25 5.00 -15.20
C LYS A 312 -22.13 3.61 -14.56
N LYS A 313 -22.96 2.66 -15.00
CA LYS A 313 -22.90 1.27 -14.50
C LYS A 313 -21.58 0.58 -14.84
N THR A 314 -20.98 0.86 -15.99
CA THR A 314 -19.65 0.33 -16.35
C THR A 314 -18.56 0.84 -15.42
N LEU A 315 -18.63 2.13 -15.05
CA LEU A 315 -17.67 2.74 -14.12
C LEU A 315 -17.80 2.18 -12.71
N VAL A 316 -19.03 1.96 -12.24
CA VAL A 316 -19.30 1.31 -10.96
C VAL A 316 -18.78 -0.12 -10.93
N ASP A 317 -19.05 -0.91 -11.98
CA ASP A 317 -18.57 -2.30 -12.08
C ASP A 317 -17.05 -2.45 -12.13
N LEU A 318 -16.34 -1.39 -12.54
CA LEU A 318 -14.88 -1.36 -12.64
C LEU A 318 -14.23 -0.59 -11.48
N ASP A 319 -14.96 -0.42 -10.37
CA ASP A 319 -14.49 0.19 -9.13
C ASP A 319 -13.89 1.60 -9.29
N VAL A 320 -14.38 2.38 -10.26
CA VAL A 320 -14.01 3.80 -10.37
C VAL A 320 -14.59 4.55 -9.16
N PRO A 321 -13.81 5.42 -8.47
CA PRO A 321 -14.30 6.12 -7.28
C PRO A 321 -15.59 6.92 -7.52
N GLU A 322 -16.55 6.85 -6.60
CA GLU A 322 -17.89 7.44 -6.78
C GLU A 322 -17.85 8.96 -7.07
N HIS A 323 -16.95 9.70 -6.41
CA HIS A 323 -16.79 11.14 -6.65
C HIS A 323 -16.28 11.44 -8.07
N GLU A 324 -15.42 10.58 -8.63
CA GLU A 324 -14.96 10.69 -10.02
C GLU A 324 -16.11 10.41 -11.00
N ILE A 325 -16.93 9.40 -10.71
CA ILE A 325 -18.13 9.12 -11.50
C ILE A 325 -19.07 10.33 -11.45
N TYR A 326 -19.35 10.88 -10.28
CA TYR A 326 -20.20 12.07 -10.14
C TYR A 326 -19.67 13.25 -10.94
N ASN A 327 -18.38 13.58 -10.78
CA ASN A 327 -17.74 14.70 -11.48
C ASN A 327 -17.76 14.50 -13.00
N LEU A 328 -17.46 13.29 -13.47
CA LEU A 328 -17.50 12.93 -14.87
C LEU A 328 -18.92 13.06 -15.45
N MET A 329 -19.92 12.45 -14.80
CA MET A 329 -21.30 12.47 -15.27
C MET A 329 -21.85 13.91 -15.30
N ALA A 330 -21.56 14.72 -14.27
CA ALA A 330 -21.94 16.13 -14.25
C ALA A 330 -21.31 16.94 -15.40
N ARG A 331 -20.05 16.64 -15.77
CA ARG A 331 -19.41 17.26 -16.95
C ARG A 331 -20.07 16.82 -18.25
N LEU A 332 -20.44 15.54 -18.37
CA LEU A 332 -21.08 15.01 -19.57
C LEU A 332 -22.51 15.52 -19.77
N GLU A 333 -23.23 15.80 -18.69
CA GLU A 333 -24.57 16.41 -18.74
C GLU A 333 -24.53 17.91 -19.07
N ALA A 334 -23.40 18.59 -18.82
CA ALA A 334 -23.22 20.01 -19.09
C ALA A 334 -22.82 20.33 -20.55
N ILE A 335 -22.51 19.32 -21.37
CA ILE A 335 -22.02 19.42 -22.76
C ILE A 335 -23.10 18.89 -23.71
#